data_AF-A0A963TUM3-F1
#
_entry.id   AF-A0A963TUM3-F1
#
_cell.length_a   1.000
_cell.length_b   1.000
_cell.length_c   1.000
_cell.angle_alpha   90.00
_cell.angle_beta   90.00
_cell.angle_gamma   90.00
#
_symmetry.space_group_name_H-M   'P 1'
#
loop_
_entity.id
_entity.type
_entity.pdbx_description
1 polymer ?
#
loop_
_entity_poly.entity_id
_entity_poly.type
_entity_poly.pdbx_seq_one_letter_code
_entity_poly.pdbx_strand_id
1 'polypeptide(L)'
;MTRGFFVSAPHDDGDAVTGHYYETASNDPGRPQVWGYTDRLSYAPGERLALHAISNASTARLVIRRDGRHPVPVLETEIPCGFAETPADCSVTGCDWPERFAVTLPGDWPSGVYTFRLTVPGHASDGIFVLRAARPSARILMLLATGTWCAYNDWGGSNHYQGLTGPEGRDFAPEVSLHRPWARGFTRWPADAPRIPHATPPGRPPDYPHMTFARANGISKKYASSGWAAFERPFALWCEDQGIALDFATQHDLHRDPGLAEGYARMLIAGHDEYWTWEMRDHLDAWIDRGGHLARFAGNFFWQTRLSADLATQTCYKYRAPAEDPTQDPRRLTSYWDNPATGRPGAASMGLTGTMGVYAGWSRCAAHGSGGFTLYRPGHWSVAGSGLGYGDVLGRDSRIFGYEVDGIDYTMTGGLPFAAPGAGLAGDLTIVGMAPATTLSHATGPDDADPFIGSFDAEEVALNVYGAVNAETMGRAARGNGCMAEYRRGRGAVFNAGSCEWVAGLIAGDGPVEQVTRRILTGDWA
;
A
#
# COMPACT_ATOMS: atom_id res chain seq x y z
N MET A 1 23.26 11.67 11.73
CA MET A 1 22.48 12.71 12.43
C MET A 1 21.19 12.91 11.66
N THR A 2 20.04 12.89 12.36
CA THR A 2 18.73 13.13 11.74
C THR A 2 18.60 14.60 11.30
N ARG A 3 17.86 14.86 10.22
CA ARG A 3 17.68 16.22 9.64
C ARG A 3 16.29 16.75 9.92
N GLY A 4 16.16 18.05 10.17
CA GLY A 4 14.87 18.70 10.34
C GLY A 4 14.11 18.16 11.55
N PHE A 5 12.85 17.78 11.36
CA PHE A 5 11.94 17.28 12.40
C PHE A 5 12.03 15.77 12.64
N PHE A 6 13.02 15.10 12.04
CA PHE A 6 13.31 13.71 12.34
C PHE A 6 14.08 13.57 13.64
N VAL A 7 13.61 12.67 14.49
CA VAL A 7 14.24 12.32 15.76
C VAL A 7 14.60 10.83 15.79
N SER A 8 15.66 10.50 16.52
CA SER A 8 16.02 9.13 16.82
C SER A 8 15.11 8.60 17.93
N ALA A 9 14.53 7.41 17.74
CA ALA A 9 13.89 6.68 18.83
C ALA A 9 14.92 6.27 19.89
N PRO A 10 14.51 5.90 21.12
CA PRO A 10 15.43 5.51 22.18
C PRO A 10 16.41 4.39 21.81
N HIS A 11 16.03 3.52 20.88
CA HIS A 11 16.81 2.35 20.44
C HIS A 11 17.30 2.46 19.00
N ASP A 12 17.43 3.68 18.48
CA ASP A 12 18.03 3.93 17.18
C ASP A 12 19.54 3.62 17.21
N ASP A 13 19.97 2.64 16.42
CA ASP A 13 21.37 2.21 16.33
C ASP A 13 22.19 3.03 15.31
N GLY A 14 21.59 3.98 14.62
CA GLY A 14 22.27 4.77 13.59
C GLY A 14 22.14 4.20 12.17
N ASP A 15 21.68 2.97 12.02
CA ASP A 15 21.60 2.25 10.76
C ASP A 15 20.35 2.61 9.95
N ALA A 16 20.45 2.65 8.63
CA ALA A 16 19.33 3.02 7.77
C ALA A 16 18.20 1.99 7.77
N VAL A 17 18.54 0.71 7.93
CA VAL A 17 17.66 -0.44 7.84
C VAL A 17 17.11 -0.78 9.22
N THR A 18 17.99 -1.05 10.18
CA THR A 18 17.59 -1.53 11.53
C THR A 18 17.23 -0.41 12.49
N GLY A 19 17.82 0.78 12.35
CA GLY A 19 17.62 1.90 13.28
C GLY A 19 16.24 2.55 13.19
N HIS A 20 15.63 2.89 14.32
CA HIS A 20 14.30 3.50 14.38
C HIS A 20 14.38 5.03 14.50
N TYR A 21 13.94 5.74 13.46
CA TYR A 21 13.85 7.20 13.42
C TYR A 21 12.54 7.62 12.76
N TYR A 22 12.00 8.77 13.15
CA TYR A 22 10.67 9.20 12.68
C TYR A 22 10.52 10.71 12.69
N GLU A 23 9.56 11.21 11.90
CA GLU A 23 9.17 12.61 11.88
C GLU A 23 8.14 12.90 12.97
N THR A 24 8.29 14.01 13.68
CA THR A 24 7.31 14.45 14.68
C THR A 24 7.34 15.96 14.86
N ALA A 25 6.25 16.52 15.39
CA ALA A 25 6.24 17.90 15.85
C ALA A 25 7.16 18.08 17.07
N SER A 26 7.75 19.27 17.20
CA SER A 26 8.59 19.62 18.33
C SER A 26 7.75 20.27 19.43
N ASN A 27 7.90 19.82 20.67
CA ASN A 27 7.31 20.49 21.84
C ASN A 27 8.17 21.69 22.32
N ASP A 28 9.17 22.14 21.55
CA ASP A 28 9.91 23.38 21.80
C ASP A 28 9.11 24.59 21.28
N PRO A 29 8.64 25.50 22.15
CA PRO A 29 7.85 26.65 21.73
C PRO A 29 8.64 27.66 20.88
N GLY A 30 9.97 27.62 20.90
CA GLY A 30 10.85 28.53 20.16
C GLY A 30 11.20 28.06 18.74
N ARG A 31 10.87 26.82 18.38
CA ARG A 31 11.22 26.25 17.08
C ARG A 31 10.14 26.53 16.03
N PRO A 32 10.42 27.27 14.94
CA PRO A 32 9.42 27.54 13.91
C PRO A 32 8.91 26.24 13.28
N GLN A 33 7.60 26.00 13.38
CA GLN A 33 6.96 24.81 12.82
C GLN A 33 5.49 25.05 12.51
N VAL A 34 4.94 24.19 11.66
CA VAL A 34 3.51 24.11 11.39
C VAL A 34 3.19 22.70 10.93
N TRP A 35 2.15 22.11 11.49
CA TRP A 35 1.70 20.75 11.19
C TRP A 35 0.18 20.69 11.17
N GLY A 36 -0.37 19.78 10.39
CA GLY A 36 -1.80 19.53 10.43
C GLY A 36 -2.22 18.25 9.72
N TYR A 37 -3.43 17.82 10.06
CA TYR A 37 -4.12 16.65 9.52
C TYR A 37 -5.62 16.92 9.44
N THR A 38 -6.30 16.19 8.57
CA THR A 38 -7.75 16.27 8.43
C THR A 38 -8.46 15.31 9.38
N ASP A 39 -9.68 15.63 9.80
CA ASP A 39 -10.49 14.76 10.67
C ASP A 39 -10.84 13.42 10.03
N ARG A 40 -10.88 13.38 8.69
CA ARG A 40 -11.19 12.22 7.86
C ARG A 40 -10.27 12.16 6.65
N LEU A 41 -10.18 10.97 6.06
CA LEU A 41 -9.43 10.74 4.81
C LEU A 41 -10.20 11.20 3.56
N SER A 42 -11.52 11.09 3.60
CA SER A 42 -12.39 11.18 2.45
C SER A 42 -13.68 11.92 2.78
N TYR A 43 -14.16 12.66 1.80
CA TYR A 43 -15.33 13.52 1.91
C TYR A 43 -16.20 13.41 0.65
N ALA A 44 -17.52 13.52 0.81
CA ALA A 44 -18.42 13.82 -0.30
C ALA A 44 -18.59 15.34 -0.48
N PRO A 45 -18.98 15.82 -1.67
CA PRO A 45 -19.33 17.22 -1.85
C PRO A 45 -20.45 17.65 -0.90
N GLY A 46 -20.32 18.83 -0.31
CA GLY A 46 -21.23 19.33 0.73
C GLY A 46 -20.90 18.84 2.15
N GLU A 47 -19.96 17.92 2.33
CA GLU A 47 -19.49 17.56 3.67
C GLU A 47 -18.50 18.59 4.22
N ARG A 48 -18.45 18.68 5.55
CA ARG A 48 -17.52 19.53 6.28
C ARG A 48 -16.15 18.87 6.41
N LEU A 49 -15.12 19.50 5.86
CA LEU A 49 -13.73 19.18 6.13
C LEU A 49 -13.27 19.99 7.35
N ALA A 50 -12.64 19.34 8.32
CA ALA A 50 -11.97 19.97 9.45
C ALA A 50 -10.45 19.71 9.37
N LEU A 51 -9.67 20.77 9.56
CA LEU A 51 -8.21 20.72 9.61
C LEU A 51 -7.76 21.04 11.04
N HIS A 52 -7.14 20.04 11.65
CA HIS A 52 -6.51 20.14 12.97
C HIS A 52 -5.05 20.52 12.76
N ALA A 53 -4.58 21.54 13.48
CA ALA A 53 -3.24 22.07 13.24
C ALA A 53 -2.62 22.74 14.47
N ILE A 54 -1.28 22.71 14.50
CA ILE A 54 -0.46 23.47 15.43
C ILE A 54 0.55 24.33 14.68
N SER A 55 0.98 25.41 15.32
CA SER A 55 2.15 26.18 14.91
C SER A 55 2.67 26.99 16.08
N ASN A 56 3.97 27.31 16.06
CA ASN A 56 4.52 28.34 16.94
C ASN A 56 4.23 29.76 16.44
N ALA A 57 3.81 29.92 15.18
CA ALA A 57 3.29 31.16 14.65
C ALA A 57 1.78 31.30 14.97
N SER A 58 1.31 32.55 15.06
CA SER A 58 -0.11 32.86 15.29
C SER A 58 -0.98 32.64 14.04
N THR A 59 -0.38 32.59 12.86
CA THR A 59 -1.06 32.30 11.59
C THR A 59 -0.20 31.41 10.70
N ALA A 60 -0.86 30.67 9.82
CA ALA A 60 -0.20 29.93 8.74
C ALA A 60 -0.94 30.14 7.42
N ARG A 61 -0.21 30.16 6.32
CA ARG A 61 -0.80 30.11 4.97
C ARG A 61 -1.24 28.69 4.68
N LEU A 62 -2.50 28.51 4.32
CA LEU A 62 -3.09 27.26 3.86
C LEU A 62 -3.33 27.35 2.36
N VAL A 63 -2.83 26.38 1.60
CA VAL A 63 -3.17 26.22 0.18
C VAL A 63 -3.63 24.80 -0.08
N ILE A 64 -4.87 24.64 -0.56
CA ILE A 64 -5.43 23.37 -1.01
C ILE A 64 -5.32 23.29 -2.53
N ARG A 65 -4.82 22.17 -3.04
CA ARG A 65 -4.68 21.88 -4.47
C ARG A 65 -5.35 20.56 -4.80
N ARG A 66 -6.09 20.52 -5.90
CA ARG A 66 -6.35 19.24 -6.57
C ARG A 66 -5.05 18.76 -7.18
N ASP A 67 -4.58 17.58 -6.77
CA ASP A 67 -3.38 16.98 -7.35
C ASP A 67 -3.69 16.41 -8.75
N GLY A 68 -2.64 16.17 -9.52
CA GLY A 68 -2.70 15.73 -10.92
C GLY A 68 -1.45 16.15 -11.67
N ARG A 69 -1.42 15.96 -12.99
CA ARG A 69 -0.28 16.34 -13.85
C ARG A 69 0.04 17.83 -13.72
N HIS A 70 -1.01 18.63 -13.61
CA HIS A 70 -0.95 20.07 -13.35
C HIS A 70 -1.79 20.37 -12.10
N PRO A 71 -1.18 20.37 -10.90
CA PRO A 71 -1.91 20.62 -9.68
C PRO A 71 -2.59 21.99 -9.69
N VAL A 72 -3.90 22.04 -9.40
CA VAL A 72 -4.70 23.26 -9.47
C VAL A 72 -4.99 23.76 -8.05
N PRO A 73 -4.58 24.98 -7.65
CA PRO A 73 -5.01 25.57 -6.40
C PRO A 73 -6.51 25.87 -6.43
N VAL A 74 -7.23 25.33 -5.46
CA VAL A 74 -8.70 25.50 -5.33
C VAL A 74 -9.09 26.36 -4.13
N LEU A 75 -8.17 26.51 -3.17
CA LEU A 75 -8.35 27.39 -2.01
C LEU A 75 -6.97 27.88 -1.56
N GLU A 76 -6.90 29.17 -1.27
CA GLU A 76 -5.75 29.81 -0.65
C GLU A 76 -6.24 30.82 0.39
N THR A 77 -5.78 30.68 1.64
CA THR A 77 -6.15 31.55 2.76
C THR A 77 -5.07 31.56 3.82
N GLU A 78 -5.19 32.46 4.79
CA GLU A 78 -4.52 32.34 6.08
C GLU A 78 -5.47 31.71 7.11
N ILE A 79 -4.94 30.90 8.01
CA ILE A 79 -5.68 30.29 9.12
C ILE A 79 -5.05 30.68 10.46
N PRO A 80 -5.85 30.84 11.53
CA PRO A 80 -5.31 31.03 12.86
C PRO A 80 -4.57 29.76 13.29
N CYS A 81 -3.41 29.93 13.90
CA CYS A 81 -2.68 28.83 14.51
C CYS A 81 -2.26 29.19 15.94
N GLY A 82 -1.87 28.17 16.67
CA GLY A 82 -1.30 28.31 18.00
C GLY A 82 -0.70 26.99 18.44
N PHE A 83 0.24 27.08 19.36
CA PHE A 83 0.92 25.91 19.89
C PHE A 83 -0.07 25.03 20.66
N ALA A 84 0.06 23.72 20.47
CA ALA A 84 -0.47 22.70 21.36
C ALA A 84 0.59 21.61 21.47
N GLU A 85 0.67 20.99 22.64
CA GLU A 85 1.61 19.89 22.87
C GLU A 85 1.23 18.70 21.99
N THR A 86 2.23 18.01 21.46
CA THR A 86 2.04 16.75 20.74
C THR A 86 2.28 15.59 21.70
N PRO A 87 1.28 14.73 21.97
CA PRO A 87 1.45 13.56 22.82
C PRO A 87 2.54 12.63 22.31
N ALA A 88 3.29 12.01 23.22
CA ALA A 88 4.36 11.08 22.86
C ALA A 88 3.85 9.81 22.15
N ASP A 89 2.60 9.42 22.42
CA ASP A 89 1.90 8.27 21.86
C ASP A 89 0.89 8.68 20.76
N CYS A 90 1.01 9.88 20.18
CA CYS A 90 0.08 10.40 19.17
C CYS A 90 -0.06 9.52 17.92
N SER A 91 0.90 8.63 17.65
CA SER A 91 0.79 7.61 16.60
C SER A 91 -0.31 6.58 16.86
N VAL A 92 -0.64 6.34 18.13
CA VAL A 92 -1.65 5.39 18.62
C VAL A 92 -2.94 6.11 19.00
N THR A 93 -2.85 7.20 19.75
CA THR A 93 -4.00 7.90 20.34
C THR A 93 -4.48 9.11 19.54
N GLY A 94 -3.70 9.54 18.55
CA GLY A 94 -3.92 10.79 17.82
C GLY A 94 -3.23 11.99 18.47
N CYS A 95 -3.08 13.06 17.71
CA CYS A 95 -2.38 14.26 18.19
C CYS A 95 -3.24 15.13 19.11
N ASP A 96 -4.57 14.94 19.11
CA ASP A 96 -5.55 15.78 19.81
C ASP A 96 -5.35 17.29 19.56
N TRP A 97 -4.92 17.65 18.36
CA TRP A 97 -4.70 19.05 18.03
C TRP A 97 -6.02 19.79 17.83
N PRO A 98 -6.11 21.07 18.21
CA PRO A 98 -7.31 21.85 18.01
C PRO A 98 -7.64 22.02 16.52
N GLU A 99 -8.94 22.03 16.21
CA GLU A 99 -9.42 22.46 14.91
C GLU A 99 -9.03 23.92 14.67
N ARG A 100 -8.36 24.20 13.55
CA ARG A 100 -7.91 25.55 13.17
C ARG A 100 -8.60 26.09 11.94
N PHE A 101 -9.18 25.22 11.13
CA PHE A 101 -9.88 25.58 9.92
C PHE A 101 -10.95 24.54 9.62
N ALA A 102 -12.08 25.00 9.11
CA ALA A 102 -13.11 24.12 8.58
C ALA A 102 -13.78 24.77 7.38
N VAL A 103 -14.19 23.93 6.43
CA VAL A 103 -14.89 24.37 5.22
C VAL A 103 -15.90 23.32 4.79
N THR A 104 -17.05 23.76 4.29
CA THR A 104 -17.97 22.86 3.59
C THR A 104 -17.47 22.72 2.16
N LEU A 105 -17.17 21.50 1.73
CA LEU A 105 -16.57 21.27 0.42
C LEU A 105 -17.57 21.63 -0.69
N PRO A 106 -17.21 22.51 -1.64
CA PRO A 106 -18.09 22.92 -2.73
C PRO A 106 -18.56 21.75 -3.60
N GLY A 107 -19.75 21.91 -4.20
CA GLY A 107 -20.35 20.91 -5.10
C GLY A 107 -19.72 20.84 -6.50
N ASP A 108 -18.95 21.87 -6.88
CA ASP A 108 -18.31 22.02 -8.19
C ASP A 108 -16.86 21.53 -8.23
N TRP A 109 -16.29 21.15 -7.08
CA TRP A 109 -14.98 20.53 -7.03
C TRP A 109 -15.06 19.09 -7.60
N PRO A 110 -14.26 18.76 -8.62
CA PRO A 110 -14.30 17.42 -9.22
C PRO A 110 -13.74 16.36 -8.26
N SER A 111 -14.11 15.09 -8.49
CA SER A 111 -13.48 14.00 -7.74
C SER A 111 -11.97 14.00 -7.96
N GLY A 112 -11.23 13.68 -6.90
CA GLY A 112 -9.78 13.72 -6.94
C GLY A 112 -9.13 13.56 -5.59
N VAL A 113 -7.82 13.41 -5.65
CA VAL A 113 -6.94 13.56 -4.50
C VAL A 113 -6.55 15.02 -4.36
N TYR A 114 -6.71 15.55 -3.15
CA TYR A 114 -6.40 16.93 -2.82
C TYR A 114 -5.26 16.96 -1.82
N THR A 115 -4.26 17.80 -2.08
CA THR A 115 -3.19 18.08 -1.12
C THR A 115 -3.43 19.43 -0.48
N PHE A 116 -3.15 19.54 0.82
CA PHE A 116 -3.07 20.83 1.48
C PHE A 116 -1.63 21.07 1.95
N ARG A 117 -1.18 22.31 1.85
CA ARG A 117 0.10 22.75 2.38
C ARG A 117 -0.13 23.85 3.40
N LEU A 118 0.43 23.67 4.59
CA LEU A 118 0.55 24.69 5.61
C LEU A 118 1.95 25.29 5.54
N THR A 119 2.08 26.60 5.65
CA THR A 119 3.37 27.29 5.59
C THR A 119 3.44 28.44 6.57
N VAL A 120 4.57 28.49 7.28
CA VAL A 120 5.01 29.60 8.13
C VAL A 120 6.46 29.94 7.78
N PRO A 121 6.99 31.10 8.20
CA PRO A 121 8.42 31.37 8.03
C PRO A 121 9.28 30.24 8.62
N GLY A 122 10.12 29.63 7.79
CA GLY A 122 11.05 28.56 8.19
C GLY A 122 10.50 27.12 8.18
N HIS A 123 9.19 26.90 7.98
CA HIS A 123 8.64 25.54 7.93
C HIS A 123 7.38 25.41 7.05
N ALA A 124 7.22 24.24 6.44
CA ALA A 124 6.00 23.83 5.77
C ALA A 124 5.75 22.34 5.97
N SER A 125 4.47 21.97 6.02
CA SER A 125 4.01 20.59 6.05
C SER A 125 2.91 20.38 5.00
N ASP A 126 2.84 19.17 4.48
CA ASP A 126 1.87 18.75 3.48
C ASP A 126 0.96 17.67 4.07
N GLY A 127 -0.31 17.70 3.71
CA GLY A 127 -1.25 16.62 3.97
C GLY A 127 -2.14 16.37 2.75
N ILE A 128 -3.05 15.42 2.90
CA ILE A 128 -3.86 14.88 1.80
C ILE A 128 -5.27 14.55 2.30
N PHE A 129 -6.25 14.72 1.42
CA PHE A 129 -7.60 14.16 1.57
C PHE A 129 -8.17 13.79 0.19
N VAL A 130 -9.24 13.01 0.18
CA VAL A 130 -9.94 12.58 -1.03
C VAL A 130 -11.30 13.25 -1.11
N LEU A 131 -11.64 13.76 -2.29
CA LEU A 131 -12.99 14.19 -2.60
C LEU A 131 -13.63 13.18 -3.54
N ARG A 132 -14.70 12.54 -3.08
CA ARG A 132 -15.50 11.60 -3.87
C ARG A 132 -16.34 12.35 -4.90
N ALA A 133 -16.73 11.65 -5.96
CA ALA A 133 -17.73 12.17 -6.87
C ALA A 133 -19.11 12.20 -6.20
N ALA A 134 -19.91 13.25 -6.42
CA ALA A 134 -21.30 13.29 -5.95
C ALA A 134 -22.17 12.18 -6.59
N ARG A 135 -21.84 11.85 -7.84
CA ARG A 135 -22.34 10.74 -8.64
C ARG A 135 -21.20 10.29 -9.56
N PRO A 136 -21.16 9.03 -10.01
CA PRO A 136 -20.15 8.57 -10.95
C PRO A 136 -20.02 9.54 -12.14
N SER A 137 -18.83 10.15 -12.26
CA SER A 137 -18.44 11.06 -13.33
C SER A 137 -17.45 10.40 -14.30
N ALA A 138 -16.82 9.31 -13.86
CA ALA A 138 -15.99 8.42 -14.64
C ALA A 138 -16.55 6.98 -14.70
N ARG A 139 -16.02 6.18 -15.62
CA ARG A 139 -16.35 4.74 -15.70
C ARG A 139 -15.58 3.89 -14.68
N ILE A 140 -14.47 4.42 -14.17
CA ILE A 140 -13.52 3.70 -13.31
C ILE A 140 -13.42 4.44 -11.98
N LEU A 141 -13.64 3.71 -10.89
CA LEU A 141 -13.39 4.18 -9.54
C LEU A 141 -12.00 3.70 -9.09
N MET A 142 -11.07 4.61 -8.86
CA MET A 142 -9.80 4.29 -8.22
C MET A 142 -9.99 4.22 -6.70
N LEU A 143 -9.75 3.04 -6.13
CA LEU A 143 -9.78 2.81 -4.69
C LEU A 143 -8.37 2.95 -4.12
N LEU A 144 -8.15 3.95 -3.27
CA LEU A 144 -6.86 4.23 -2.65
C LEU A 144 -6.61 3.30 -1.46
N ALA A 145 -5.37 2.80 -1.34
CA ALA A 145 -4.95 1.82 -0.34
C ALA A 145 -4.73 2.42 1.06
N THR A 146 -5.70 3.23 1.52
CA THR A 146 -5.59 4.02 2.75
C THR A 146 -5.37 3.19 4.02
N GLY A 147 -5.78 1.92 4.07
CA GLY A 147 -5.45 1.03 5.19
C GLY A 147 -3.95 0.76 5.27
N THR A 148 -3.32 0.54 4.12
CA THR A 148 -1.85 0.43 4.01
C THR A 148 -1.17 1.76 4.30
N TRP A 149 -1.77 2.89 3.90
CA TRP A 149 -1.21 4.20 4.26
C TRP A 149 -1.18 4.38 5.78
N CYS A 150 -2.28 4.09 6.47
CA CYS A 150 -2.36 4.14 7.93
C CYS A 150 -1.37 3.18 8.61
N ALA A 151 -1.27 1.95 8.10
CA ALA A 151 -0.39 0.91 8.63
C ALA A 151 1.10 1.25 8.57
N TYR A 152 1.51 1.99 7.54
CA TYR A 152 2.91 2.33 7.29
C TYR A 152 3.30 3.74 7.76
N ASN A 153 2.33 4.64 8.00
CA ASN A 153 2.63 6.01 8.43
C ASN A 153 3.38 5.99 9.77
N ASP A 154 4.67 6.34 9.72
CA ASP A 154 5.59 6.37 10.85
C ASP A 154 5.67 7.75 11.52
N TRP A 155 4.84 8.72 11.11
CA TRP A 155 4.76 10.01 11.78
C TRP A 155 4.31 9.82 13.23
N GLY A 156 5.03 10.45 14.17
CA GLY A 156 4.80 10.28 15.61
C GLY A 156 5.33 8.95 16.17
N GLY A 157 6.12 8.21 15.38
CA GLY A 157 7.05 7.19 15.87
C GLY A 157 6.54 5.76 15.96
N SER A 158 5.25 5.47 15.83
CA SER A 158 4.77 4.09 15.74
C SER A 158 3.90 3.84 14.52
N ASN A 159 3.99 2.63 13.98
CA ASN A 159 3.15 2.08 12.93
C ASN A 159 3.02 0.55 13.15
N HIS A 160 2.45 -0.20 12.20
CA HIS A 160 2.29 -1.66 12.33
C HIS A 160 3.58 -2.48 12.08
N TYR A 161 4.73 -1.83 11.96
CA TYR A 161 6.03 -2.47 11.67
C TYR A 161 7.14 -2.06 12.65
N GLN A 162 7.12 -0.82 13.13
CA GLN A 162 8.12 -0.23 14.02
C GLN A 162 7.40 0.67 15.01
N GLY A 163 7.91 0.78 16.23
CA GLY A 163 7.23 1.61 17.21
C GLY A 163 7.98 1.87 18.49
N LEU A 164 7.28 2.55 19.37
CA LEU A 164 7.70 2.98 20.70
C LEU A 164 6.87 2.30 21.79
N THR A 165 6.14 1.23 21.44
CA THR A 165 5.21 0.57 22.35
C THR A 165 5.87 -0.62 23.05
N GLY A 166 5.10 -1.28 23.92
CA GLY A 166 5.55 -2.43 24.68
C GLY A 166 6.47 -2.08 25.86
N PRO A 167 6.83 -3.07 26.69
CA PRO A 167 7.58 -2.86 27.93
C PRO A 167 8.96 -2.22 27.72
N GLU A 168 9.59 -2.49 26.59
CA GLU A 168 10.92 -1.98 26.24
C GLU A 168 10.87 -0.72 25.36
N GLY A 169 9.69 -0.29 24.91
CA GLY A 169 9.53 0.85 24.00
C GLY A 169 10.10 0.60 22.60
N ARG A 170 9.96 -0.63 22.08
CA ARG A 170 10.49 -1.08 20.78
C ARG A 170 9.47 -1.78 19.90
N ASP A 171 8.29 -2.09 20.45
CA ASP A 171 7.30 -2.87 19.74
C ASP A 171 6.52 -1.97 18.77
N PHE A 172 6.16 -2.53 17.62
CA PHE A 172 5.19 -1.92 16.72
C PHE A 172 3.85 -1.74 17.44
N ALA A 173 3.04 -0.78 16.97
CA ALA A 173 1.73 -0.52 17.56
C ALA A 173 0.65 -1.40 16.89
N PRO A 174 -0.08 -2.24 17.64
CA PRO A 174 -1.25 -2.95 17.10
C PRO A 174 -2.39 -2.01 16.74
N GLU A 175 -2.43 -0.82 17.33
CA GLU A 175 -3.43 0.21 17.04
C GLU A 175 -2.73 1.48 16.55
N VAL A 176 -3.24 2.07 15.48
CA VAL A 176 -2.71 3.32 14.93
C VAL A 176 -3.84 4.30 14.66
N SER A 177 -3.59 5.58 14.92
CA SER A 177 -4.55 6.66 14.71
C SER A 177 -4.42 7.27 13.32
N LEU A 178 -5.56 7.64 12.75
CA LEU A 178 -5.69 8.51 11.59
C LEU A 178 -5.39 9.98 11.95
N HIS A 179 -5.63 10.38 13.20
CA HIS A 179 -5.58 11.78 13.65
C HIS A 179 -4.15 12.26 13.91
N ARG A 180 -3.33 12.15 12.87
CA ARG A 180 -1.93 12.57 12.83
C ARG A 180 -1.51 12.95 11.41
N PRO A 181 -0.48 13.79 11.24
CA PRO A 181 0.07 14.08 9.92
C PRO A 181 0.58 12.85 9.18
N TRP A 182 0.75 12.98 7.87
CA TRP A 182 1.43 12.00 7.04
C TRP A 182 2.93 12.27 7.05
N ALA A 183 3.72 11.22 7.28
CA ALA A 183 5.16 11.34 7.22
C ALA A 183 5.64 11.79 5.84
N ARG A 184 6.70 12.60 5.81
CA ARG A 184 7.32 13.07 4.58
C ARG A 184 7.64 11.89 3.65
N GLY A 185 7.16 11.99 2.41
CA GLY A 185 7.28 10.95 1.39
C GLY A 185 5.96 10.29 0.99
N PHE A 186 4.94 10.30 1.87
CA PHE A 186 3.64 9.67 1.59
C PHE A 186 2.80 10.46 0.58
N THR A 187 2.85 11.79 0.66
CA THR A 187 2.01 12.68 -0.17
C THR A 187 2.72 13.15 -1.44
N ARG A 188 4.06 13.21 -1.43
CA ARG A 188 4.89 13.61 -2.56
C ARG A 188 6.13 12.74 -2.66
N TRP A 189 6.40 12.23 -3.86
CA TRP A 189 7.60 11.45 -4.12
C TRP A 189 8.83 12.38 -4.04
N PRO A 190 9.87 12.05 -3.25
CA PRO A 190 11.07 12.86 -3.20
C PRO A 190 11.85 12.76 -4.52
N ALA A 191 12.44 13.88 -4.96
CA ALA A 191 13.27 13.88 -6.16
C ALA A 191 14.44 12.89 -6.03
N ASP A 192 14.71 12.15 -7.10
CA ASP A 192 15.79 11.15 -7.20
C ASP A 192 15.71 9.99 -6.18
N ALA A 193 14.59 9.85 -5.47
CA ALA A 193 14.43 8.80 -4.48
C ALA A 193 14.33 7.42 -5.16
N PRO A 194 15.13 6.42 -4.74
CA PRO A 194 15.10 5.11 -5.35
C PRO A 194 13.86 4.32 -4.90
N ARG A 195 13.37 3.46 -5.81
CA ARG A 195 12.31 2.48 -5.48
C ARG A 195 12.90 1.28 -4.74
N ILE A 196 12.03 0.43 -4.20
CA ILE A 196 12.46 -0.73 -3.40
C ILE A 196 13.23 -1.77 -4.22
N PRO A 197 12.79 -2.16 -5.45
CA PRO A 197 13.49 -3.19 -6.20
C PRO A 197 14.95 -2.84 -6.46
N HIS A 198 15.85 -3.64 -5.89
CA HIS A 198 17.29 -3.48 -6.01
C HIS A 198 18.00 -4.83 -5.95
N ALA A 199 18.91 -5.05 -6.88
CA ALA A 199 19.66 -6.30 -6.98
C ALA A 199 21.11 -6.09 -6.53
N THR A 200 21.39 -6.38 -5.28
CA THR A 200 22.75 -6.30 -4.73
C THR A 200 23.65 -7.35 -5.40
N PRO A 201 24.86 -7.01 -5.88
CA PRO A 201 25.76 -7.97 -6.50
C PRO A 201 25.93 -9.26 -5.67
N PRO A 202 26.01 -10.45 -6.29
CA PRO A 202 26.20 -11.72 -5.57
C PRO A 202 27.45 -11.71 -4.65
N GLY A 203 27.37 -12.40 -3.51
CA GLY A 203 28.47 -12.55 -2.56
C GLY A 203 28.71 -11.33 -1.64
N ARG A 204 27.68 -10.49 -1.44
CA ARG A 204 27.70 -9.33 -0.53
C ARG A 204 26.44 -9.31 0.35
N PRO A 205 26.46 -8.71 1.55
CA PRO A 205 25.22 -8.42 2.27
C PRO A 205 24.27 -7.58 1.39
N PRO A 206 22.95 -7.80 1.44
CA PRO A 206 22.00 -7.00 0.66
C PRO A 206 21.99 -5.51 1.07
N ASP A 207 21.97 -4.64 0.06
CA ASP A 207 21.84 -3.20 0.20
C ASP A 207 20.36 -2.75 0.11
N TYR A 208 20.02 -1.68 0.84
CA TYR A 208 18.68 -1.07 0.83
C TYR A 208 18.75 0.43 0.47
N PRO A 209 18.95 0.77 -0.82
CA PRO A 209 19.19 2.16 -1.23
C PRO A 209 18.09 3.13 -0.81
N HIS A 210 16.82 2.70 -0.83
CA HIS A 210 15.69 3.52 -0.41
C HIS A 210 15.74 3.90 1.07
N MET A 211 16.11 2.97 1.96
CA MET A 211 16.22 3.27 3.39
C MET A 211 17.42 4.16 3.68
N THR A 212 18.56 3.91 3.02
CA THR A 212 19.75 4.77 3.10
C THR A 212 19.44 6.19 2.64
N PHE A 213 18.73 6.32 1.51
CA PHE A 213 18.27 7.60 0.99
C PHE A 213 17.34 8.31 1.98
N ALA A 214 16.36 7.59 2.55
CA ALA A 214 15.41 8.15 3.51
C ALA A 214 16.12 8.75 4.74
N ARG A 215 17.04 7.98 5.34
CA ARG A 215 17.79 8.41 6.52
C ARG A 215 18.69 9.62 6.22
N ALA A 216 19.35 9.62 5.06
CA ALA A 216 20.23 10.72 4.65
C ALA A 216 19.49 12.03 4.38
N ASN A 217 18.22 11.95 3.94
CA ASN A 217 17.44 13.10 3.51
C ASN A 217 16.37 13.56 4.51
N GLY A 218 16.17 12.84 5.62
CA GLY A 218 15.12 13.15 6.59
C GLY A 218 13.75 12.97 5.96
N ILE A 219 13.46 11.74 5.54
CA ILE A 219 12.21 11.29 4.92
C ILE A 219 11.79 10.00 5.64
N SER A 220 10.49 9.69 5.66
CA SER A 220 9.98 8.44 6.22
C SER A 220 10.76 7.25 5.66
N LYS A 221 11.11 6.27 6.49
CA LYS A 221 11.70 5.01 5.99
C LYS A 221 10.71 4.26 5.09
N LYS A 222 9.42 4.51 5.26
CA LYS A 222 8.31 3.83 4.57
C LYS A 222 7.82 4.54 3.31
N TYR A 223 8.46 5.63 2.88
CA TYR A 223 8.03 6.43 1.71
C TYR A 223 7.91 5.64 0.41
N ALA A 224 8.70 4.57 0.25
CA ALA A 224 8.69 3.72 -0.94
C ALA A 224 7.80 2.47 -0.77
N SER A 225 7.29 2.23 0.44
CA SER A 225 6.44 1.07 0.76
C SER A 225 4.95 1.39 0.69
N SER A 226 4.55 2.67 0.84
CA SER A 226 3.15 3.06 0.94
C SER A 226 2.95 4.55 0.63
N GLY A 227 1.68 4.97 0.55
CA GLY A 227 1.26 6.35 0.36
C GLY A 227 0.99 6.70 -1.11
N TRP A 228 0.11 7.68 -1.30
CA TRP A 228 -0.30 8.23 -2.60
C TRP A 228 0.87 8.43 -3.56
N ALA A 229 1.98 9.00 -3.07
CA ALA A 229 3.15 9.33 -3.87
C ALA A 229 3.81 8.14 -4.56
N ALA A 230 3.85 6.98 -3.91
CA ALA A 230 4.68 5.86 -4.32
C ALA A 230 4.07 5.07 -5.49
N PHE A 231 2.74 4.91 -5.49
CA PHE A 231 2.06 4.01 -6.41
C PHE A 231 0.83 4.61 -7.08
N GLU A 232 -0.16 5.05 -6.30
CA GLU A 232 -1.44 5.47 -6.86
C GLU A 232 -1.31 6.77 -7.68
N ARG A 233 -0.48 7.71 -7.23
CA ARG A 233 -0.22 8.96 -7.95
C ARG A 233 0.38 8.71 -9.34
N PRO A 234 1.54 8.03 -9.50
CA PRO A 234 2.09 7.81 -10.83
C PRO A 234 1.13 7.03 -11.76
N PHE A 235 0.34 6.10 -11.22
CA PHE A 235 -0.69 5.40 -12.01
C PHE A 235 -1.80 6.37 -12.46
N ALA A 236 -2.32 7.21 -11.56
CA ALA A 236 -3.35 8.19 -11.88
C ALA A 236 -2.86 9.23 -12.91
N LEU A 237 -1.60 9.68 -12.79
CA LEU A 237 -0.98 10.57 -13.79
C LEU A 237 -0.87 9.92 -15.16
N TRP A 238 -0.51 8.64 -15.21
CA TRP A 238 -0.51 7.90 -16.47
C TRP A 238 -1.92 7.81 -17.06
N CYS A 239 -2.95 7.53 -16.24
CA CYS A 239 -4.34 7.54 -16.71
C CYS A 239 -4.75 8.92 -17.27
N GLU A 240 -4.37 10.02 -16.60
CA GLU A 240 -4.60 11.39 -17.11
C GLU A 240 -3.94 11.61 -18.47
N ASP A 241 -2.67 11.23 -18.63
CA ASP A 241 -1.91 11.35 -19.88
C ASP A 241 -2.51 10.49 -21.01
N GLN A 242 -3.16 9.38 -20.68
CA GLN A 242 -3.87 8.50 -21.63
C GLN A 242 -5.33 8.92 -21.91
N GLY A 243 -5.85 9.95 -21.25
CA GLY A 243 -7.25 10.37 -21.36
C GLY A 243 -8.25 9.40 -20.71
N ILE A 244 -7.82 8.63 -19.72
CA ILE A 244 -8.65 7.71 -18.94
C ILE A 244 -9.13 8.44 -17.69
N ALA A 245 -10.41 8.83 -17.68
CA ALA A 245 -11.03 9.49 -16.54
C ALA A 245 -11.19 8.54 -15.34
N LEU A 246 -10.92 9.06 -14.13
CA LEU A 246 -11.04 8.36 -12.85
C LEU A 246 -11.88 9.18 -11.88
N ASP A 247 -12.74 8.50 -11.11
CA ASP A 247 -13.23 9.00 -9.82
C ASP A 247 -12.41 8.33 -8.71
N PHE A 248 -12.41 8.93 -7.51
CA PHE A 248 -11.57 8.49 -6.39
C PHE A 248 -12.40 8.20 -5.14
N ALA A 249 -12.05 7.12 -4.46
CA ALA A 249 -12.53 6.80 -3.12
C ALA A 249 -11.45 6.09 -2.30
N THR A 250 -11.66 5.98 -1.00
CA THR A 250 -10.73 5.33 -0.08
C THR A 250 -11.24 3.96 0.34
N GLN A 251 -10.36 3.08 0.80
CA GLN A 251 -10.77 1.85 1.47
C GLN A 251 -11.70 2.12 2.68
N HIS A 252 -11.55 3.26 3.36
CA HIS A 252 -12.44 3.64 4.47
C HIS A 252 -13.86 3.94 3.98
N ASP A 253 -14.02 4.51 2.78
CA ASP A 253 -15.32 4.63 2.14
C ASP A 253 -15.90 3.25 1.80
N LEU A 254 -15.06 2.34 1.27
CA LEU A 254 -15.49 0.99 0.93
C LEU A 254 -15.90 0.20 2.17
N HIS A 255 -15.22 0.39 3.30
CA HIS A 255 -15.62 -0.20 4.58
C HIS A 255 -17.02 0.27 5.01
N ARG A 256 -17.30 1.56 4.86
CA ARG A 256 -18.55 2.18 5.33
C ARG A 256 -19.75 1.92 4.41
N ASP A 257 -19.54 1.95 3.10
CA ASP A 257 -20.61 2.00 2.11
C ASP A 257 -20.62 0.77 1.17
N PRO A 258 -21.56 -0.18 1.33
CA PRO A 258 -21.69 -1.33 0.44
C PRO A 258 -22.08 -0.95 -1.00
N GLY A 259 -22.59 0.27 -1.21
CA GLY A 259 -23.00 0.79 -2.51
C GLY A 259 -21.92 1.65 -3.20
N LEU A 260 -20.72 1.80 -2.62
CA LEU A 260 -19.70 2.73 -3.10
C LEU A 260 -19.35 2.56 -4.59
N ALA A 261 -19.28 1.31 -5.06
CA ALA A 261 -18.90 0.95 -6.41
C ALA A 261 -20.08 0.88 -7.40
N GLU A 262 -21.31 1.16 -6.94
CA GLU A 262 -22.49 1.14 -7.81
C GLU A 262 -22.41 2.23 -8.90
N GLY A 263 -22.76 1.85 -10.12
CA GLY A 263 -22.69 2.73 -11.30
C GLY A 263 -21.31 2.82 -11.97
N TYR A 264 -20.25 2.28 -11.36
CA TYR A 264 -18.94 2.16 -12.01
C TYR A 264 -18.84 0.86 -12.81
N ALA A 265 -18.21 0.94 -13.98
CA ALA A 265 -17.93 -0.24 -14.79
C ALA A 265 -16.75 -1.05 -14.21
N ARG A 266 -15.82 -0.36 -13.55
CA ARG A 266 -14.60 -0.97 -12.99
C ARG A 266 -14.19 -0.28 -11.70
N MET A 267 -13.53 -1.06 -10.84
CA MET A 267 -12.69 -0.55 -9.77
C MET A 267 -11.22 -0.73 -10.16
N LEU A 268 -10.36 0.21 -9.79
CA LEU A 268 -8.92 0.19 -9.99
C LEU A 268 -8.19 0.28 -8.65
N ILE A 269 -7.22 -0.61 -8.44
CA ILE A 269 -6.28 -0.57 -7.32
C ILE A 269 -4.86 -0.65 -7.88
N ALA A 270 -3.93 0.13 -7.34
CA ALA A 270 -2.55 0.20 -7.81
C ALA A 270 -1.54 0.17 -6.65
N GLY A 271 -0.44 -0.55 -6.82
CA GLY A 271 0.66 -0.58 -5.87
C GLY A 271 0.46 -1.55 -4.72
N HIS A 272 0.16 -1.02 -3.54
CA HIS A 272 0.27 -1.78 -2.31
C HIS A 272 -0.97 -1.66 -1.42
N ASP A 273 -1.91 -2.59 -1.58
CA ASP A 273 -3.17 -2.68 -0.83
C ASP A 273 -3.16 -3.84 0.16
N GLU A 274 -2.16 -3.90 1.04
CA GLU A 274 -1.97 -5.02 1.97
C GLU A 274 -2.99 -5.12 3.10
N TYR A 275 -3.51 -3.98 3.57
CA TYR A 275 -4.34 -3.92 4.78
C TYR A 275 -5.83 -3.75 4.43
N TRP A 276 -6.64 -4.76 4.77
CA TRP A 276 -8.08 -4.80 4.46
C TRP A 276 -8.93 -5.18 5.67
N THR A 277 -10.12 -4.61 5.77
CA THR A 277 -11.13 -5.09 6.73
C THR A 277 -12.00 -6.17 6.11
N TRP A 278 -12.67 -6.95 6.95
CA TRP A 278 -13.67 -7.92 6.51
C TRP A 278 -14.80 -7.27 5.71
N GLU A 279 -15.29 -6.11 6.19
CA GLU A 279 -16.36 -5.34 5.55
C GLU A 279 -15.98 -4.91 4.14
N MET A 280 -14.75 -4.40 3.94
CA MET A 280 -14.28 -4.02 2.61
C MET A 280 -14.32 -5.20 1.63
N ARG A 281 -13.92 -6.40 2.10
CA ARG A 281 -13.99 -7.62 1.28
C ARG A 281 -15.42 -8.08 1.03
N ASP A 282 -16.33 -7.97 2.01
CA ASP A 282 -17.74 -8.29 1.82
C ASP A 282 -18.37 -7.41 0.72
N HIS A 283 -18.09 -6.10 0.77
CA HIS A 283 -18.63 -5.16 -0.21
C HIS A 283 -18.02 -5.38 -1.60
N LEU A 284 -16.71 -5.61 -1.67
CA LEU A 284 -16.03 -5.90 -2.94
C LEU A 284 -16.52 -7.21 -3.56
N ASP A 285 -16.53 -8.30 -2.79
CA ASP A 285 -16.96 -9.62 -3.26
C ASP A 285 -18.41 -9.56 -3.76
N ALA A 286 -19.31 -8.93 -3.00
CA ALA A 286 -20.71 -8.80 -3.39
C ALA A 286 -20.88 -7.98 -4.68
N TRP A 287 -20.07 -6.93 -4.89
CA TRP A 287 -20.10 -6.14 -6.11
C TRP A 287 -19.57 -6.93 -7.32
N ILE A 288 -18.46 -7.67 -7.16
CA ILE A 288 -17.92 -8.57 -8.19
C ILE A 288 -18.96 -9.64 -8.55
N ASP A 289 -19.56 -10.29 -7.55
CA ASP A 289 -20.55 -11.34 -7.77
C ASP A 289 -21.76 -10.85 -8.58
N ARG A 290 -22.08 -9.55 -8.50
CA ARG A 290 -23.15 -8.93 -9.27
C ARG A 290 -22.77 -8.52 -10.69
N GLY A 291 -21.49 -8.58 -11.07
CA GLY A 291 -20.99 -8.20 -12.40
C GLY A 291 -19.91 -7.13 -12.39
N GLY A 292 -19.37 -6.78 -11.22
CA GLY A 292 -18.27 -5.84 -11.09
C GLY A 292 -16.95 -6.39 -11.63
N HIS A 293 -16.10 -5.50 -12.16
CA HIS A 293 -14.77 -5.83 -12.66
C HIS A 293 -13.68 -5.08 -11.88
N LEU A 294 -12.80 -5.80 -11.18
CA LEU A 294 -11.67 -5.22 -10.46
C LEU A 294 -10.39 -5.35 -11.28
N ALA A 295 -9.82 -4.22 -11.71
CA ALA A 295 -8.47 -4.13 -12.25
C ALA A 295 -7.48 -3.84 -11.10
N ARG A 296 -6.76 -4.85 -10.62
CA ARG A 296 -5.82 -4.73 -9.51
C ARG A 296 -4.39 -4.87 -10.03
N PHE A 297 -3.64 -3.77 -9.99
CA PHE A 297 -2.21 -3.68 -10.32
C PHE A 297 -1.40 -3.51 -9.05
N ALA A 298 -1.57 -4.44 -8.12
CA ALA A 298 -1.04 -4.37 -6.78
C ALA A 298 -0.60 -5.74 -6.28
N GLY A 299 0.29 -5.76 -5.29
CA GLY A 299 0.81 -6.98 -4.66
C GLY A 299 0.58 -6.97 -3.14
N ASN A 300 0.98 -8.08 -2.51
CA ASN A 300 0.92 -8.30 -1.07
C ASN A 300 -0.48 -8.23 -0.45
N PHE A 301 -1.48 -8.90 -1.03
CA PHE A 301 -2.80 -8.98 -0.38
C PHE A 301 -2.72 -9.88 0.86
N PHE A 302 -2.52 -9.31 2.06
CA PHE A 302 -2.03 -10.07 3.21
C PHE A 302 -2.82 -9.88 4.51
N TRP A 303 -2.91 -8.65 5.05
CA TRP A 303 -3.40 -8.44 6.43
C TRP A 303 -4.90 -8.20 6.52
N GLN A 304 -5.53 -8.90 7.46
CA GLN A 304 -6.83 -8.52 8.00
C GLN A 304 -6.66 -7.45 9.09
N THR A 305 -7.48 -6.40 9.00
CA THR A 305 -7.58 -5.29 9.96
C THR A 305 -9.00 -5.10 10.46
N ARG A 306 -9.13 -4.31 11.52
CA ARG A 306 -10.41 -3.72 11.94
C ARG A 306 -10.27 -2.21 12.01
N LEU A 307 -11.38 -1.51 11.79
CA LEU A 307 -11.49 -0.07 12.01
C LEU A 307 -12.44 0.17 13.19
N SER A 308 -12.16 1.22 13.98
CA SER A 308 -13.09 1.74 14.97
C SER A 308 -14.37 2.27 14.29
N ALA A 309 -15.46 2.43 15.05
CA ALA A 309 -16.74 2.86 14.49
C ALA A 309 -16.70 4.25 13.81
N ASP A 310 -15.84 5.15 14.30
CA ASP A 310 -15.59 6.47 13.70
C ASP A 310 -14.55 6.45 12.57
N LEU A 311 -13.97 5.27 12.29
CA LEU A 311 -12.90 5.02 11.33
C LEU A 311 -11.58 5.74 11.63
N ALA A 312 -11.39 6.21 12.87
CA ALA A 312 -10.18 6.95 13.26
C ALA A 312 -9.03 6.04 13.73
N THR A 313 -9.32 4.80 14.14
CA THR A 313 -8.31 3.85 14.63
C THR A 313 -8.31 2.59 13.79
N GLN A 314 -7.12 2.18 13.33
CA GLN A 314 -6.91 0.90 12.67
C GLN A 314 -6.20 -0.07 13.62
N THR A 315 -6.74 -1.28 13.73
CA THR A 315 -6.20 -2.35 14.56
C THR A 315 -5.65 -3.50 13.70
N CYS A 316 -4.41 -3.91 13.97
CA CYS A 316 -3.77 -5.09 13.40
C CYS A 316 -2.70 -5.66 14.34
N TYR A 317 -2.98 -6.81 14.97
CA TYR A 317 -2.02 -7.51 15.84
C TYR A 317 -1.02 -8.37 15.06
N LYS A 318 -1.24 -8.58 13.76
CA LYS A 318 -0.35 -9.33 12.86
C LYS A 318 -0.03 -10.73 13.42
N TYR A 319 1.25 -11.06 13.53
CA TYR A 319 1.74 -12.33 14.05
C TYR A 319 1.43 -12.53 15.55
N ARG A 320 1.19 -11.44 16.31
CA ARG A 320 0.80 -11.49 17.74
C ARG A 320 -0.69 -11.81 17.93
N ALA A 321 -1.50 -11.74 16.87
CA ALA A 321 -2.94 -11.82 16.96
C ALA A 321 -3.46 -13.06 17.70
N PRO A 322 -2.94 -14.29 17.48
CA PRO A 322 -3.42 -15.46 18.21
C PRO A 322 -3.29 -15.39 19.73
N ALA A 323 -2.31 -14.62 20.23
CA ALA A 323 -2.04 -14.48 21.65
C ALA A 323 -2.65 -13.21 22.26
N GLU A 324 -2.76 -12.13 21.48
CA GLU A 324 -3.00 -10.79 22.01
C GLU A 324 -4.21 -10.07 21.45
N ASP A 325 -4.78 -10.52 20.33
CA ASP A 325 -5.96 -9.88 19.76
C ASP A 325 -7.18 -10.15 20.66
N PRO A 326 -7.86 -9.12 21.21
CA PRO A 326 -8.95 -9.31 22.16
C PRO A 326 -10.22 -9.91 21.53
N THR A 327 -10.31 -9.97 20.19
CA THR A 327 -11.46 -10.56 19.52
C THR A 327 -11.68 -12.02 19.91
N GLN A 328 -12.93 -12.36 20.21
CA GLN A 328 -13.33 -13.76 20.47
C GLN A 328 -13.87 -14.45 19.21
N ASP A 329 -14.05 -13.72 18.10
CA ASP A 329 -14.44 -14.29 16.81
C ASP A 329 -13.17 -14.57 15.97
N PRO A 330 -12.83 -15.85 15.71
CA PRO A 330 -11.65 -16.22 14.91
C PRO A 330 -11.67 -15.62 13.50
N ARG A 331 -12.86 -15.39 12.93
CA ARG A 331 -13.00 -14.77 11.60
C ARG A 331 -12.56 -13.32 11.59
N ARG A 332 -12.58 -12.67 12.75
CA ARG A 332 -12.21 -11.27 12.94
C ARG A 332 -10.79 -11.08 13.47
N LEU A 333 -10.02 -12.17 13.59
CA LEU A 333 -8.62 -12.13 14.01
C LEU A 333 -7.80 -11.25 13.07
N THR A 334 -7.10 -10.25 13.59
CA THR A 334 -6.28 -9.34 12.77
C THR A 334 -4.90 -9.91 12.46
N SER A 335 -4.91 -11.15 11.96
CA SER A 335 -3.78 -11.85 11.37
C SER A 335 -3.85 -11.75 9.83
N TYR A 336 -3.02 -12.50 9.13
CA TYR A 336 -3.06 -12.55 7.68
C TYR A 336 -4.25 -13.39 7.18
N TRP A 337 -4.77 -13.09 5.99
CA TRP A 337 -6.02 -13.66 5.47
C TRP A 337 -6.01 -15.18 5.31
N ASP A 338 -4.84 -15.72 4.96
CA ASP A 338 -4.64 -17.14 4.77
C ASP A 338 -4.40 -17.90 6.08
N ASN A 339 -4.51 -17.23 7.24
CA ASN A 339 -4.59 -17.91 8.52
C ASN A 339 -5.84 -18.82 8.53
N PRO A 340 -5.69 -20.13 8.78
CA PRO A 340 -6.83 -21.06 8.75
C PRO A 340 -7.98 -20.67 9.68
N ALA A 341 -7.68 -20.00 10.81
CA ALA A 341 -8.70 -19.55 11.76
C ALA A 341 -9.64 -18.47 11.19
N THR A 342 -9.15 -17.67 10.24
CA THR A 342 -9.94 -16.63 9.57
C THR A 342 -10.96 -17.24 8.61
N GLY A 343 -10.63 -18.39 7.99
CA GLY A 343 -11.53 -19.11 7.10
C GLY A 343 -11.88 -18.38 5.80
N ARG A 344 -11.05 -17.41 5.39
CA ARG A 344 -11.28 -16.58 4.20
C ARG A 344 -9.94 -16.21 3.52
N PRO A 345 -9.29 -17.15 2.81
CA PRO A 345 -7.99 -16.90 2.18
C PRO A 345 -8.04 -15.73 1.19
N GLY A 346 -6.90 -15.09 0.94
CA GLY A 346 -6.83 -13.94 0.03
C GLY A 346 -7.31 -14.27 -1.39
N ALA A 347 -6.93 -15.45 -1.88
CA ALA A 347 -7.28 -15.96 -3.20
C ALA A 347 -8.80 -16.08 -3.43
N ALA A 348 -9.61 -16.22 -2.37
CA ALA A 348 -11.07 -16.28 -2.50
C ALA A 348 -11.66 -15.00 -3.10
N SER A 349 -11.07 -13.83 -2.76
CA SER A 349 -11.49 -12.53 -3.27
C SER A 349 -10.67 -12.10 -4.49
N MET A 350 -9.35 -12.22 -4.41
CA MET A 350 -8.43 -11.60 -5.37
C MET A 350 -7.89 -12.57 -6.43
N GLY A 351 -8.22 -13.86 -6.33
CA GLY A 351 -7.68 -14.92 -7.18
C GLY A 351 -6.23 -15.30 -6.88
N LEU A 352 -5.48 -14.44 -6.19
CA LEU A 352 -4.09 -14.61 -5.77
C LEU A 352 -3.94 -14.16 -4.30
N THR A 353 -2.82 -14.49 -3.65
CA THR A 353 -2.50 -14.10 -2.27
C THR A 353 -1.01 -13.80 -2.08
N GLY A 354 -0.69 -12.94 -1.11
CA GLY A 354 0.70 -12.60 -0.77
C GLY A 354 1.46 -13.75 -0.10
N THR A 355 0.79 -14.73 0.52
CA THR A 355 1.47 -15.85 1.22
C THR A 355 2.20 -16.82 0.30
N MET A 356 2.03 -16.71 -1.02
CA MET A 356 2.62 -17.62 -2.01
C MET A 356 3.97 -17.14 -2.54
N GLY A 357 4.79 -16.51 -1.68
CA GLY A 357 6.17 -16.11 -2.01
C GLY A 357 6.50 -14.66 -1.72
N VAL A 358 5.50 -13.78 -1.62
CA VAL A 358 5.55 -12.35 -1.29
C VAL A 358 6.67 -11.51 -1.93
N TYR A 359 7.96 -11.76 -1.74
CA TYR A 359 9.05 -10.88 -2.16
C TYR A 359 9.69 -11.25 -3.49
N ALA A 360 9.97 -10.22 -4.28
CA ALA A 360 10.81 -10.31 -5.48
C ALA A 360 11.61 -9.02 -5.66
N GLY A 361 12.87 -9.12 -6.09
CA GLY A 361 13.69 -7.92 -6.32
C GLY A 361 14.04 -7.14 -5.05
N TRP A 362 13.80 -7.68 -3.85
CA TRP A 362 14.07 -7.01 -2.58
C TRP A 362 14.95 -7.89 -1.67
N SER A 363 15.95 -7.29 -1.02
CA SER A 363 16.98 -8.04 -0.29
C SER A 363 17.63 -9.14 -1.17
N ARG A 364 17.69 -10.39 -0.70
CA ARG A 364 18.07 -11.58 -1.49
C ARG A 364 16.87 -12.36 -2.03
N CYS A 365 15.66 -11.84 -1.86
CA CYS A 365 14.46 -12.50 -2.32
C CYS A 365 14.27 -12.33 -3.84
N ALA A 366 14.66 -13.35 -4.60
CA ALA A 366 14.62 -13.35 -6.07
C ALA A 366 15.24 -12.07 -6.68
N ALA A 367 16.28 -11.52 -6.05
CA ALA A 367 16.85 -10.21 -6.38
C ALA A 367 17.42 -10.14 -7.81
N HIS A 368 17.91 -11.26 -8.32
CA HIS A 368 18.40 -11.43 -9.69
C HIS A 368 17.41 -12.20 -10.58
N GLY A 369 16.12 -12.17 -10.23
CA GLY A 369 15.03 -12.80 -10.98
C GLY A 369 14.78 -12.14 -12.34
N SER A 370 13.70 -12.56 -13.01
CA SER A 370 13.36 -12.08 -14.36
C SER A 370 13.01 -10.60 -14.44
N GLY A 371 12.68 -9.95 -13.32
CA GLY A 371 12.24 -8.55 -13.27
C GLY A 371 10.84 -8.30 -13.88
N GLY A 372 10.22 -9.32 -14.47
CA GLY A 372 8.93 -9.22 -15.13
C GLY A 372 8.23 -10.57 -15.20
N PHE A 373 6.99 -10.56 -15.70
CA PHE A 373 6.16 -11.77 -15.80
C PHE A 373 6.50 -12.55 -17.07
N THR A 374 6.90 -13.81 -16.92
CA THR A 374 7.05 -14.73 -18.07
C THR A 374 5.66 -15.11 -18.56
N LEU A 375 5.36 -14.87 -19.84
CA LEU A 375 4.04 -15.11 -20.41
C LEU A 375 3.85 -16.58 -20.79
N TYR A 376 2.75 -17.17 -20.33
CA TYR A 376 2.34 -18.53 -20.68
C TYR A 376 1.12 -18.56 -21.61
N ARG A 377 0.36 -17.45 -21.68
CA ARG A 377 -0.84 -17.34 -22.52
C ARG A 377 -0.81 -16.06 -23.36
N PRO A 378 0.06 -15.96 -24.37
CA PRO A 378 0.16 -14.76 -25.22
C PRO A 378 -1.11 -14.48 -26.05
N GLY A 379 -2.00 -15.48 -26.21
CA GLY A 379 -3.31 -15.30 -26.84
C GLY A 379 -4.39 -14.74 -25.91
N HIS A 380 -4.10 -14.52 -24.63
CA HIS A 380 -5.05 -13.96 -23.68
C HIS A 380 -5.38 -12.49 -24.02
N TRP A 381 -6.64 -12.08 -23.84
CA TRP A 381 -7.13 -10.76 -24.28
C TRP A 381 -6.35 -9.60 -23.65
N SER A 382 -5.90 -9.77 -22.40
CA SER A 382 -5.20 -8.72 -21.65
C SER A 382 -3.83 -8.37 -22.25
N VAL A 383 -3.18 -9.32 -22.94
CA VAL A 383 -1.84 -9.13 -23.55
C VAL A 383 -1.90 -8.93 -25.06
N ALA A 384 -3.10 -8.90 -25.64
CA ALA A 384 -3.28 -8.71 -27.07
C ALA A 384 -2.67 -7.38 -27.56
N GLY A 385 -1.83 -7.46 -28.58
CA GLY A 385 -1.14 -6.29 -29.15
C GLY A 385 0.08 -5.79 -28.35
N SER A 386 0.49 -6.49 -27.29
CA SER A 386 1.77 -6.22 -26.60
C SER A 386 3.00 -6.54 -27.45
N GLY A 387 2.83 -7.39 -28.48
CA GLY A 387 3.92 -7.91 -29.30
C GLY A 387 4.69 -9.07 -28.66
N LEU A 388 4.32 -9.49 -27.45
CA LEU A 388 4.99 -10.55 -26.71
C LEU A 388 4.36 -11.93 -26.97
N GLY A 389 5.22 -12.95 -27.03
CA GLY A 389 4.87 -14.36 -27.23
C GLY A 389 4.99 -15.22 -25.98
N TYR A 390 4.82 -16.54 -26.16
CA TYR A 390 5.01 -17.53 -25.09
C TYR A 390 6.48 -17.57 -24.67
N GLY A 391 6.75 -17.43 -23.38
CA GLY A 391 8.09 -17.39 -22.79
C GLY A 391 8.74 -16.01 -22.77
N ASP A 392 8.17 -15.00 -23.44
CA ASP A 392 8.64 -13.62 -23.34
C ASP A 392 8.32 -13.04 -21.96
N VAL A 393 9.10 -12.05 -21.54
CA VAL A 393 8.98 -11.44 -20.20
C VAL A 393 8.45 -10.02 -20.32
N LEU A 394 7.22 -9.82 -19.85
CA LEU A 394 6.59 -8.51 -19.78
C LEU A 394 7.23 -7.66 -18.67
N GLY A 395 7.72 -6.46 -19.03
CA GLY A 395 8.22 -5.46 -18.08
C GLY A 395 9.55 -5.81 -17.40
N ARG A 396 10.39 -6.64 -18.04
CA ARG A 396 11.73 -7.03 -17.56
C ARG A 396 12.60 -5.81 -17.21
N ASP A 397 12.69 -4.87 -18.15
CA ASP A 397 13.65 -3.77 -18.04
C ASP A 397 13.18 -2.69 -17.06
N SER A 398 11.86 -2.47 -16.98
CA SER A 398 11.26 -1.57 -15.99
C SER A 398 11.03 -2.23 -14.63
N ARG A 399 11.40 -3.51 -14.47
CA ARG A 399 11.32 -4.28 -13.22
C ARG A 399 9.92 -4.30 -12.58
N ILE A 400 8.88 -4.53 -13.39
CA ILE A 400 7.49 -4.50 -12.89
C ILE A 400 7.14 -5.63 -11.93
N PHE A 401 7.94 -6.69 -11.91
CA PHE A 401 7.79 -7.80 -10.97
C PHE A 401 8.76 -7.57 -9.81
N GLY A 402 8.28 -6.93 -8.75
CA GLY A 402 9.18 -6.56 -7.66
C GLY A 402 8.53 -5.95 -6.45
N TYR A 403 9.39 -5.72 -5.45
CA TYR A 403 9.08 -5.43 -4.07
C TYR A 403 8.27 -6.57 -3.45
N GLU A 404 6.96 -6.56 -3.70
CA GLU A 404 6.05 -7.61 -3.27
C GLU A 404 5.09 -8.01 -4.39
N VAL A 405 4.70 -9.28 -4.40
CA VAL A 405 3.91 -9.95 -5.44
C VAL A 405 2.90 -10.91 -4.83
N ASP A 406 1.81 -11.14 -5.55
CA ASP A 406 0.78 -12.12 -5.18
C ASP A 406 0.86 -13.35 -6.09
N GLY A 407 0.77 -14.53 -5.49
CA GLY A 407 0.86 -15.80 -6.19
C GLY A 407 -0.31 -16.72 -5.89
N ILE A 408 -0.19 -17.95 -6.34
CA ILE A 408 -1.11 -19.04 -5.98
C ILE A 408 -0.38 -20.38 -6.01
N ASP A 409 -0.89 -21.38 -5.28
CA ASP A 409 -0.43 -22.75 -5.47
C ASP A 409 -0.85 -23.25 -6.86
N TYR A 410 0.04 -23.93 -7.57
CA TYR A 410 -0.15 -24.21 -8.99
C TYR A 410 0.49 -25.54 -9.42
N THR A 411 -0.01 -26.06 -10.53
CA THR A 411 0.57 -27.19 -11.26
C THR A 411 0.91 -26.78 -12.68
N MET A 412 1.85 -27.50 -13.31
CA MET A 412 2.23 -27.31 -14.71
C MET A 412 1.78 -28.53 -15.52
N THR A 413 0.96 -28.32 -16.54
CA THR A 413 0.52 -29.38 -17.46
C THR A 413 0.75 -28.92 -18.90
N GLY A 414 1.50 -29.70 -19.69
CA GLY A 414 1.78 -29.36 -21.10
C GLY A 414 2.47 -28.01 -21.30
N GLY A 415 3.27 -27.55 -20.32
CA GLY A 415 3.94 -26.25 -20.36
C GLY A 415 3.08 -25.06 -19.89
N LEU A 416 1.87 -25.28 -19.38
CA LEU A 416 0.99 -24.22 -18.93
C LEU A 416 0.72 -24.30 -17.42
N PRO A 417 0.69 -23.15 -16.72
CA PRO A 417 0.33 -23.09 -15.30
C PRO A 417 -1.19 -23.11 -15.11
N PHE A 418 -1.61 -23.81 -14.06
CA PHE A 418 -2.98 -23.91 -13.59
C PHE A 418 -3.01 -23.85 -12.06
N ALA A 419 -3.99 -23.17 -11.47
CA ALA A 419 -4.17 -23.20 -10.02
C ALA A 419 -4.31 -24.64 -9.53
N ALA A 420 -3.66 -24.96 -8.41
CA ALA A 420 -3.75 -26.27 -7.80
C ALA A 420 -5.16 -26.49 -7.19
N PRO A 421 -5.65 -27.74 -7.14
CA PRO A 421 -6.86 -28.06 -6.39
C PRO A 421 -6.72 -27.62 -4.93
N GLY A 422 -7.75 -26.95 -4.39
CA GLY A 422 -7.75 -26.50 -3.00
C GLY A 422 -7.04 -25.15 -2.74
N ALA A 423 -6.64 -24.42 -3.79
CA ALA A 423 -5.97 -23.11 -3.65
C ALA A 423 -6.86 -21.96 -3.13
N GLY A 424 -8.00 -22.26 -2.49
CA GLY A 424 -8.86 -21.26 -1.84
C GLY A 424 -9.70 -20.41 -2.78
N LEU A 425 -9.78 -20.76 -4.07
CA LEU A 425 -10.58 -20.05 -5.07
C LEU A 425 -12.09 -20.31 -4.89
N ALA A 426 -12.90 -19.31 -5.21
CA ALA A 426 -14.36 -19.41 -5.28
C ALA A 426 -14.91 -19.29 -6.72
N GLY A 427 -14.01 -19.42 -7.70
CA GLY A 427 -14.27 -19.26 -9.13
C GLY A 427 -13.08 -19.75 -9.97
N ASP A 428 -13.08 -19.43 -11.26
CA ASP A 428 -12.08 -19.93 -12.20
C ASP A 428 -10.91 -18.96 -12.34
N LEU A 429 -9.67 -19.47 -12.25
CA LEU A 429 -8.45 -18.68 -12.41
C LEU A 429 -7.68 -19.10 -13.67
N THR A 430 -7.38 -18.12 -14.53
CA THR A 430 -6.46 -18.26 -15.66
C THR A 430 -5.16 -17.51 -15.37
N ILE A 431 -4.09 -18.24 -15.11
CA ILE A 431 -2.73 -17.68 -15.00
C ILE A 431 -2.24 -17.31 -16.40
N VAL A 432 -1.96 -16.02 -16.62
CA VAL A 432 -1.51 -15.46 -17.90
C VAL A 432 0.01 -15.38 -17.97
N GLY A 433 0.63 -14.92 -16.89
CA GLY A 433 2.07 -14.86 -16.73
C GLY A 433 2.49 -15.02 -15.27
N MET A 434 3.71 -15.47 -15.03
CA MET A 434 4.23 -15.65 -13.67
C MET A 434 5.75 -15.58 -13.63
N ALA A 435 6.30 -15.37 -12.44
CA ALA A 435 7.72 -15.53 -12.15
C ALA A 435 7.93 -16.03 -10.71
N PRO A 436 9.06 -16.67 -10.41
CA PRO A 436 9.38 -17.10 -9.04
C PRO A 436 9.52 -15.93 -8.06
N ALA A 437 9.05 -16.14 -6.83
CA ALA A 437 9.19 -15.23 -5.69
C ALA A 437 9.56 -16.06 -4.44
N THR A 438 10.00 -15.41 -3.36
CA THR A 438 10.46 -16.12 -2.15
C THR A 438 10.24 -15.30 -0.88
N THR A 439 9.77 -15.97 0.17
CA THR A 439 9.63 -15.40 1.52
C THR A 439 10.93 -15.49 2.32
N LEU A 440 11.95 -16.13 1.75
CA LEU A 440 13.26 -16.33 2.35
C LEU A 440 14.32 -15.49 1.63
N SER A 441 15.04 -14.69 2.42
CA SER A 441 16.25 -14.00 1.99
C SER A 441 17.42 -14.98 2.03
N HIS A 442 17.77 -15.56 0.88
CA HIS A 442 18.81 -16.59 0.82
C HIS A 442 20.20 -16.04 1.08
N ALA A 443 20.98 -16.74 1.92
CA ALA A 443 22.38 -16.48 2.19
C ALA A 443 23.22 -17.73 1.91
N THR A 444 24.42 -17.54 1.37
CA THR A 444 25.40 -18.61 1.14
C THR A 444 26.32 -18.83 2.34
N GLY A 445 26.38 -17.85 3.26
CA GLY A 445 27.07 -17.93 4.53
C GLY A 445 26.80 -16.71 5.42
N PRO A 446 27.51 -16.56 6.54
CA PRO A 446 27.37 -15.40 7.42
C PRO A 446 27.72 -14.06 6.73
N ASP A 447 28.60 -14.09 5.74
CA ASP A 447 29.14 -12.89 5.08
C ASP A 447 28.16 -12.22 4.10
N ASP A 448 27.11 -12.93 3.67
CA ASP A 448 26.06 -12.41 2.79
C ASP A 448 24.64 -12.54 3.39
N ALA A 449 24.57 -12.86 4.70
CA ALA A 449 23.33 -12.97 5.44
C ALA A 449 22.62 -11.62 5.59
N ASP A 450 21.30 -11.65 5.49
CA ASP A 450 20.44 -10.50 5.67
C ASP A 450 19.80 -10.50 7.06
N PRO A 451 20.15 -9.55 7.94
CA PRO A 451 19.55 -9.46 9.27
C PRO A 451 18.15 -8.83 9.25
N PHE A 452 17.69 -8.29 8.12
CA PHE A 452 16.41 -7.58 8.05
C PHE A 452 15.25 -8.48 7.60
N ILE A 453 15.26 -9.03 6.37
CA ILE A 453 14.21 -9.95 5.92
C ILE A 453 14.44 -11.36 6.47
N GLY A 454 15.66 -11.88 6.32
CA GLY A 454 16.07 -13.17 6.87
C GLY A 454 15.12 -14.32 6.50
N SER A 455 14.76 -15.13 7.50
CA SER A 455 13.87 -16.31 7.37
C SER A 455 12.51 -16.17 8.06
N PHE A 456 12.26 -15.08 8.78
CA PHE A 456 11.11 -14.96 9.68
C PHE A 456 9.77 -15.21 8.98
N ASP A 457 9.52 -14.57 7.83
CA ASP A 457 8.26 -14.76 7.10
C ASP A 457 8.09 -16.19 6.57
N ALA A 458 9.19 -16.85 6.18
CA ALA A 458 9.14 -18.26 5.78
C ALA A 458 8.82 -19.18 6.98
N GLU A 459 9.35 -18.87 8.16
CA GLU A 459 9.05 -19.61 9.41
C GLU A 459 7.59 -19.43 9.83
N GLU A 460 7.06 -18.21 9.74
CA GLU A 460 5.66 -17.91 10.03
C GLU A 460 4.71 -18.65 9.08
N VAL A 461 5.00 -18.67 7.78
CA VAL A 461 4.23 -19.45 6.80
C VAL A 461 4.37 -20.95 7.09
N ALA A 462 5.57 -21.44 7.40
CA ALA A 462 5.80 -22.85 7.72
C ALA A 462 4.99 -23.30 8.95
N LEU A 463 5.01 -22.50 10.02
CA LEU A 463 4.28 -22.79 11.25
C LEU A 463 2.76 -22.74 11.03
N ASN A 464 2.25 -21.64 10.48
CA ASN A 464 0.83 -21.36 10.52
C ASN A 464 0.06 -21.94 9.32
N VAL A 465 0.72 -22.17 8.18
CA VAL A 465 0.10 -22.79 6.98
C VAL A 465 0.39 -24.29 6.91
N TYR A 466 1.62 -24.72 7.25
CA TYR A 466 2.02 -26.14 7.18
C TYR A 466 2.10 -26.83 8.54
N GLY A 467 1.85 -26.12 9.64
CA GLY A 467 1.67 -26.67 10.99
C GLY A 467 2.95 -26.85 11.81
N ALA A 468 4.14 -26.59 11.25
CA ALA A 468 5.41 -26.76 11.97
C ALA A 468 6.57 -26.01 11.29
N VAL A 469 7.60 -25.65 12.05
CA VAL A 469 8.88 -25.17 11.50
C VAL A 469 9.88 -26.34 11.46
N ASN A 470 10.11 -26.90 10.28
CA ASN A 470 11.11 -27.94 10.04
C ASN A 470 11.63 -27.84 8.59
N ALA A 471 12.62 -28.65 8.21
CA ALA A 471 13.26 -28.56 6.90
C ALA A 471 12.28 -28.73 5.71
N GLU A 472 11.25 -29.57 5.86
CA GLU A 472 10.25 -29.80 4.80
C GLU A 472 9.34 -28.58 4.64
N THR A 473 8.74 -28.12 5.75
CA THR A 473 7.80 -26.99 5.73
C THR A 473 8.49 -25.68 5.39
N MET A 474 9.72 -25.47 5.86
CA MET A 474 10.56 -24.33 5.45
C MET A 474 10.88 -24.37 3.97
N GLY A 475 11.25 -25.53 3.43
CA GLY A 475 11.49 -25.69 2.00
C GLY A 475 10.27 -25.29 1.17
N ARG A 476 9.07 -25.67 1.62
CA ARG A 476 7.81 -25.29 0.97
C ARG A 476 7.52 -23.79 1.12
N ALA A 477 7.61 -23.26 2.33
CA ALA A 477 7.28 -21.86 2.63
C ALA A 477 8.21 -20.87 1.93
N ALA A 478 9.50 -21.20 1.79
CA ALA A 478 10.49 -20.35 1.16
C ALA A 478 10.25 -20.17 -0.36
N ARG A 479 9.65 -21.15 -1.05
CA ARG A 479 9.54 -21.12 -2.52
C ARG A 479 8.14 -20.73 -2.94
N GLY A 480 8.04 -19.65 -3.71
CA GLY A 480 6.78 -19.14 -4.19
C GLY A 480 6.82 -18.61 -5.62
N ASN A 481 5.82 -17.82 -5.94
CA ASN A 481 5.60 -17.20 -7.23
C ASN A 481 4.85 -15.88 -7.08
N GLY A 482 4.95 -15.03 -8.09
CA GLY A 482 3.98 -13.99 -8.35
C GLY A 482 3.32 -14.24 -9.69
N CYS A 483 2.03 -13.94 -9.79
CA CYS A 483 1.20 -14.21 -10.96
C CYS A 483 0.52 -12.95 -11.49
N MET A 484 0.32 -12.92 -12.80
CA MET A 484 -0.64 -12.08 -13.49
C MET A 484 -1.77 -12.99 -13.97
N ALA A 485 -2.99 -12.78 -13.50
CA ALA A 485 -4.10 -13.71 -13.73
C ALA A 485 -5.46 -13.02 -13.92
N GLU A 486 -6.33 -13.67 -14.69
CA GLU A 486 -7.77 -13.38 -14.72
C GLU A 486 -8.49 -14.36 -13.79
N TYR A 487 -9.27 -13.85 -12.85
CA TYR A 487 -10.10 -14.60 -11.91
C TYR A 487 -11.57 -14.27 -12.15
N ARG A 488 -12.37 -15.25 -12.55
CA ARG A 488 -13.82 -15.08 -12.79
C ARG A 488 -14.61 -15.67 -11.62
N ARG A 489 -15.47 -14.86 -11.01
CA ARG A 489 -16.30 -15.21 -9.85
C ARG A 489 -17.67 -14.56 -9.98
N GLY A 490 -18.72 -15.32 -9.66
CA GLY A 490 -20.10 -14.87 -9.81
C GLY A 490 -20.38 -14.43 -11.25
N ARG A 491 -20.83 -13.19 -11.45
CA ARG A 491 -21.01 -12.60 -12.79
C ARG A 491 -19.89 -11.65 -13.20
N GLY A 492 -18.89 -11.43 -12.34
CA GLY A 492 -17.82 -10.48 -12.54
C GLY A 492 -16.45 -11.14 -12.59
N ALA A 493 -15.42 -10.33 -12.42
CA ALA A 493 -14.05 -10.77 -12.55
C ALA A 493 -13.05 -9.84 -11.86
N VAL A 494 -11.89 -10.39 -11.53
CA VAL A 494 -10.69 -9.67 -11.09
C VAL A 494 -9.59 -9.95 -12.11
N PHE A 495 -8.98 -8.90 -12.65
CA PHE A 495 -7.69 -9.02 -13.30
C PHE A 495 -6.63 -8.58 -12.30
N ASN A 496 -5.87 -9.55 -11.78
CA ASN A 496 -4.86 -9.33 -10.76
C ASN A 496 -3.47 -9.39 -11.41
N ALA A 497 -2.87 -8.23 -11.62
CA ALA A 497 -1.47 -8.05 -11.98
C ALA A 497 -0.67 -7.95 -10.67
N GLY A 498 -0.49 -9.11 -10.02
CA GLY A 498 -0.05 -9.28 -8.64
C GLY A 498 1.37 -8.79 -8.34
N SER A 499 1.64 -7.49 -8.47
CA SER A 499 2.88 -6.85 -8.07
C SER A 499 2.70 -5.39 -7.69
N CYS A 500 3.39 -4.97 -6.62
CA CYS A 500 3.45 -3.58 -6.20
C CYS A 500 4.11 -2.66 -7.23
N GLU A 501 5.02 -3.21 -8.03
CA GLU A 501 5.89 -2.44 -8.90
C GLU A 501 5.41 -2.39 -10.36
N TRP A 502 4.17 -2.80 -10.63
CA TRP A 502 3.55 -2.61 -11.94
C TRP A 502 3.70 -1.17 -12.44
N VAL A 503 3.54 -0.21 -11.53
CA VAL A 503 3.65 1.23 -11.82
C VAL A 503 5.03 1.65 -12.30
N ALA A 504 6.10 0.90 -12.02
CA ALA A 504 7.43 1.19 -12.54
C ALA A 504 7.48 1.14 -14.07
N GLY A 505 6.68 0.24 -14.69
CA GLY A 505 6.52 0.20 -16.15
C GLY A 505 5.86 1.46 -16.70
N LEU A 506 4.84 1.97 -16.02
CA LEU A 506 4.15 3.21 -16.42
C LEU A 506 5.05 4.44 -16.25
N ILE A 507 5.84 4.48 -15.18
CA ILE A 507 6.83 5.54 -14.95
C ILE A 507 7.91 5.53 -16.04
N ALA A 508 8.34 4.34 -16.46
CA ALA A 508 9.37 4.16 -17.49
C ALA A 508 8.85 4.36 -18.92
N GLY A 509 7.53 4.39 -19.14
CA GLY A 509 6.94 4.38 -20.48
C GLY A 509 7.16 3.05 -21.21
N ASP A 510 7.12 1.92 -20.48
CA ASP A 510 7.27 0.58 -21.06
C ASP A 510 6.04 0.24 -21.92
N GLY A 511 6.21 0.33 -23.25
CA GLY A 511 5.12 0.20 -24.22
C GLY A 511 4.25 -1.05 -24.06
N PRO A 512 4.82 -2.27 -24.00
CA PRO A 512 4.08 -3.48 -23.68
C PRO A 512 3.27 -3.40 -22.37
N VAL A 513 3.85 -2.85 -21.29
CA VAL A 513 3.16 -2.70 -20.00
C VAL A 513 2.02 -1.69 -20.09
N GLU A 514 2.24 -0.55 -20.73
CA GLU A 514 1.20 0.46 -20.97
C GLU A 514 0.04 -0.11 -21.80
N GLN A 515 0.36 -0.88 -22.84
CA GLN A 515 -0.64 -1.52 -23.70
C GLN A 515 -1.50 -2.53 -22.93
N VAL A 516 -0.88 -3.37 -22.10
CA VAL A 516 -1.59 -4.32 -21.23
C VAL A 516 -2.47 -3.58 -20.23
N THR A 517 -1.92 -2.56 -19.57
CA THR A 517 -2.64 -1.72 -18.60
C THR A 517 -3.87 -1.08 -19.23
N ARG A 518 -3.72 -0.45 -20.39
CA ARG A 518 -4.81 0.19 -21.13
C ARG A 518 -5.89 -0.81 -21.51
N ARG A 519 -5.52 -2.01 -21.96
CA ARG A 519 -6.50 -3.05 -22.30
C ARG A 519 -7.31 -3.51 -21.10
N ILE A 520 -6.67 -3.73 -19.95
CA ILE A 520 -7.37 -4.13 -18.73
C ILE A 520 -8.35 -3.04 -18.29
N LEU A 521 -7.95 -1.77 -18.35
CA LEU A 521 -8.78 -0.64 -17.92
C LEU A 521 -9.92 -0.30 -18.88
N THR A 522 -9.73 -0.48 -20.19
CA THR A 522 -10.66 0.05 -21.22
C THR A 522 -11.24 -1.00 -22.16
N GLY A 523 -10.65 -2.19 -22.22
CA GLY A 523 -11.08 -3.29 -23.09
C GLY A 523 -12.39 -3.94 -22.65
N ASP A 524 -12.81 -4.96 -23.38
CA ASP A 524 -13.96 -5.78 -23.00
C ASP A 524 -13.49 -7.00 -22.20
N TRP A 525 -14.22 -7.33 -21.14
CA TRP A 525 -13.97 -8.48 -20.27
C TRP A 525 -15.02 -9.58 -20.48
N ALA A 526 -15.95 -9.41 -21.42
CA ALA A 526 -16.98 -10.39 -21.74
C ALA A 526 -16.42 -11.81 -21.94
#